data_AF-A0A816TRI7-F1
#
_entry.id   AF-A0A816TRI7-F1
#
_cell.length_a   1.000
_cell.length_b   1.000
_cell.length_c   1.000
_cell.angle_alpha   90.00
_cell.angle_beta   90.00
_cell.angle_gamma   90.00
#
_symmetry.space_group_name_H-M   'P 1'
#
loop_
_entity.id
_entity.type
_entity.pdbx_description
1 polymer ?
#
loop_
_entity_poly.entity_id
_entity_poly.type
_entity_poly.pdbx_seq_one_letter_code
_entity_poly.pdbx_strand_id
1 'polypeptide(L)'
;MRHRGERVLTSPLGGVCSHVCGILSWHEMTTLNIIIETLLVTRSPLLIVPELGAEILNVEKAVRAVLNSSKPEFFRILHPPHETQVVMRANFPKLAAIATKLKGCAETNDRHVDYSGKLEEWVNIHNGQVGQRTFFQTMDYLTQFSRADED
;
A
#
# COMPACT_ATOMS: atom_id res chain seq x y z
N MET A 1 -39.19 -7.99 -21.79
CA MET A 1 -38.48 -9.25 -21.49
C MET A 1 -37.63 -9.04 -20.24
N ARG A 2 -37.77 -9.92 -19.24
CA ARG A 2 -37.20 -9.75 -17.90
C ARG A 2 -35.68 -9.92 -17.91
N HIS A 3 -34.96 -8.94 -17.37
CA HIS A 3 -33.56 -9.09 -16.99
C HIS A 3 -33.46 -10.21 -15.95
N ARG A 4 -32.76 -11.28 -16.33
CA ARG A 4 -32.49 -12.44 -15.49
C ARG A 4 -31.47 -12.00 -14.44
N GLY A 5 -31.91 -11.84 -13.20
CA GLY A 5 -31.02 -11.61 -12.07
C GLY A 5 -30.01 -12.74 -11.96
N GLU A 6 -28.73 -12.40 -11.97
CA GLU A 6 -27.65 -13.28 -11.53
C GLU A 6 -27.85 -13.53 -10.04
N ARG A 7 -28.54 -14.62 -9.70
CA ARG A 7 -28.47 -15.18 -8.36
C ARG A 7 -27.08 -15.79 -8.22
N VAL A 8 -26.16 -15.07 -7.58
CA VAL A 8 -24.94 -15.66 -7.04
C VAL A 8 -25.36 -16.74 -6.05
N LEU A 9 -25.25 -18.00 -6.47
CA LEU A 9 -25.46 -19.16 -5.61
C LEU A 9 -24.28 -19.22 -4.64
N THR A 10 -24.38 -18.52 -3.51
CA THR A 10 -23.44 -18.72 -2.40
C THR A 10 -23.82 -20.01 -1.69
N SER A 11 -23.31 -21.14 -2.18
CA SER A 11 -23.36 -22.39 -1.41
C SER A 11 -22.63 -22.17 -0.07
N PRO A 12 -23.01 -22.85 1.02
CA PRO A 12 -22.28 -22.76 2.29
C PRO A 12 -20.77 -23.01 2.11
N LEU A 13 -20.41 -23.94 1.21
CA LEU A 13 -19.03 -24.19 0.82
C LEU A 13 -18.40 -22.98 0.12
N GLY A 14 -19.10 -22.35 -0.83
CA GLY A 14 -18.62 -21.13 -1.50
C GLY A 14 -18.41 -19.96 -0.52
N GLY A 15 -19.28 -19.84 0.50
CA GLY A 15 -19.13 -18.87 1.58
C GLY A 15 -17.86 -19.12 2.41
N VAL A 16 -17.63 -20.38 2.83
CA VAL A 16 -16.41 -20.77 3.57
C VAL A 16 -15.16 -20.54 2.72
N CYS A 17 -15.16 -20.97 1.46
CA CYS A 17 -14.01 -20.78 0.56
C CYS A 17 -13.69 -19.30 0.35
N SER A 18 -14.71 -18.46 0.14
CA SER A 18 -14.53 -17.01 0.01
C SER A 18 -13.92 -16.40 1.28
N HIS A 19 -14.42 -16.81 2.44
CA HIS A 19 -13.89 -16.35 3.73
C HIS A 19 -12.42 -16.75 3.93
N VAL A 20 -12.07 -18.01 3.64
CA VAL A 20 -10.68 -18.50 3.71
C VAL A 20 -9.79 -17.77 2.72
N CYS A 21 -10.23 -17.54 1.48
CA CYS A 21 -9.51 -16.73 0.51
C CYS A 21 -9.25 -15.30 1.03
N GLY A 22 -10.22 -14.71 1.72
CA GLY A 22 -10.04 -13.40 2.37
C GLY A 22 -8.96 -13.40 3.45
N ILE A 23 -8.88 -14.46 4.26
CA ILE A 23 -7.84 -14.63 5.29
C ILE A 23 -6.44 -14.83 4.68
N LEU A 24 -6.36 -15.63 3.61
CA LEU A 24 -5.09 -15.97 2.94
C LEU A 24 -4.58 -14.86 2.02
N SER A 25 -5.44 -13.92 1.65
CA SER A 25 -5.10 -12.77 0.81
C SER A 25 -4.04 -11.91 1.50
N TRP A 26 -2.98 -11.58 0.78
CA TRP A 26 -1.83 -10.80 1.23
C TRP A 26 -1.10 -11.39 2.44
N HIS A 27 -1.24 -12.71 2.67
CA HIS A 27 -0.59 -13.42 3.77
C HIS A 27 0.93 -13.17 3.77
N GLU A 28 1.45 -12.72 4.91
CA GLU A 28 2.86 -12.32 5.12
C GLU A 28 3.38 -11.24 4.15
N MET A 29 2.49 -10.49 3.50
CA MET A 29 2.79 -9.37 2.60
C MET A 29 2.22 -8.04 3.08
N THR A 30 1.63 -8.01 4.28
CA THR A 30 0.98 -6.83 4.85
C THR A 30 1.87 -5.59 4.82
N THR A 31 3.17 -5.72 5.12
CA THR A 31 4.10 -4.59 5.08
C THR A 31 4.25 -4.00 3.67
N LEU A 32 4.39 -4.85 2.65
CA LEU A 32 4.47 -4.38 1.27
C LEU A 32 3.17 -3.67 0.86
N ASN A 33 2.01 -4.24 1.22
CA ASN A 33 0.72 -3.63 0.95
C ASN A 33 0.58 -2.25 1.62
N ILE A 34 0.99 -2.13 2.89
CA ILE A 34 1.01 -0.86 3.61
C ILE A 34 1.92 0.17 2.93
N ILE A 35 3.11 -0.23 2.47
CA ILE A 35 4.02 0.66 1.72
C ILE A 35 3.37 1.13 0.41
N ILE A 36 2.73 0.21 -0.33
CA ILE A 36 2.06 0.55 -1.58
C ILE A 36 0.95 1.59 -1.32
N GLU A 37 0.06 1.30 -0.39
CA GLU A 37 -1.09 2.16 -0.07
C GLU A 37 -0.64 3.54 0.46
N THR A 38 0.36 3.57 1.33
CA THR A 38 0.75 4.82 2.02
C THR A 38 1.74 5.64 1.22
N LEU A 39 2.69 5.04 0.49
CA LEU A 39 3.78 5.77 -0.15
C LEU A 39 3.65 5.83 -1.68
N LEU A 40 3.26 4.72 -2.32
CA LEU A 40 3.21 4.65 -3.78
C LEU A 40 1.93 5.29 -4.32
N VAL A 41 0.77 4.89 -3.79
CA VAL A 41 -0.54 5.41 -4.24
C VAL A 41 -0.64 6.92 -4.00
N THR A 42 -0.11 7.41 -2.88
CA THR A 42 -0.08 8.84 -2.53
C THR A 42 0.99 9.64 -3.29
N ARG A 43 1.84 8.97 -4.08
CA ARG A 43 3.00 9.56 -4.76
C ARG A 43 3.87 10.35 -3.79
N SER A 44 4.22 9.70 -2.67
CA SER A 44 4.96 10.32 -1.59
C SER A 44 6.28 10.93 -2.10
N PRO A 45 6.65 12.13 -1.64
CA PRO A 45 7.96 12.72 -1.95
C PRO A 45 9.14 11.90 -1.42
N LEU A 46 8.88 10.96 -0.50
CA LEU A 46 9.90 10.05 0.01
C LEU A 46 10.46 9.12 -1.09
N LEU A 47 9.73 8.93 -2.19
CA LEU A 47 10.14 8.09 -3.32
C LEU A 47 11.33 8.65 -4.11
N ILE A 48 11.77 9.89 -3.84
CA ILE A 48 12.95 10.51 -4.45
C ILE A 48 14.05 10.82 -3.43
N VAL A 49 13.88 10.45 -2.16
CA VAL A 49 14.87 10.67 -1.11
C VAL A 49 16.05 9.71 -1.29
N PRO A 50 17.29 10.21 -1.51
CA PRO A 50 18.44 9.35 -1.81
C PRO A 50 18.70 8.28 -0.75
N GLU A 51 18.53 8.59 0.54
CA GLU A 51 18.75 7.67 1.66
C GLU A 51 17.80 6.47 1.69
N LEU A 52 16.68 6.56 0.96
CA LEU A 52 15.68 5.51 0.82
C LEU A 52 15.82 4.76 -0.53
N GLY A 53 16.69 5.22 -1.43
CA GLY A 53 16.79 4.73 -2.81
C GLY A 53 16.99 3.22 -2.93
N ALA A 54 17.83 2.63 -2.09
CA ALA A 54 18.05 1.17 -2.10
C ALA A 54 16.79 0.38 -1.74
N GLU A 55 16.02 0.83 -0.74
CA GLU A 55 14.78 0.19 -0.35
C GLU A 55 13.67 0.44 -1.38
N ILE A 56 13.63 1.61 -2.01
CA ILE A 56 12.70 1.93 -3.10
C ILE A 56 12.90 0.99 -4.28
N LEU A 57 14.15 0.73 -4.67
CA LEU A 57 14.48 -0.25 -5.72
C LEU A 57 14.05 -1.67 -5.32
N ASN A 58 14.17 -2.03 -4.04
CA ASN A 58 13.70 -3.32 -3.54
C ASN A 58 12.16 -3.43 -3.58
N VAL A 59 11.46 -2.36 -3.21
CA VAL A 59 9.99 -2.28 -3.34
C VAL A 59 9.58 -2.38 -4.81
N GLU A 60 10.26 -1.71 -5.73
CA GLU A 60 9.99 -1.83 -7.17
C GLU A 60 10.12 -3.28 -7.66
N LYS A 61 11.20 -3.97 -7.28
CA LYS A 61 11.40 -5.40 -7.60
C LYS A 61 10.28 -6.26 -7.01
N ALA A 62 9.91 -6.02 -5.76
CA ALA A 62 8.85 -6.74 -5.06
C ALA A 62 7.48 -6.54 -5.74
N VAL A 63 7.13 -5.29 -6.06
CA VAL A 63 5.89 -4.95 -6.77
C VAL A 63 5.86 -5.60 -8.15
N ARG A 64 6.95 -5.53 -8.91
CA ARG A 64 7.04 -6.18 -10.23
C ARG A 64 6.85 -7.69 -10.13
N ALA A 65 7.50 -8.35 -9.17
CA ALA A 65 7.35 -9.79 -8.96
C ALA A 65 5.90 -10.18 -8.64
N VAL A 66 5.26 -9.42 -7.73
CA VAL A 66 3.86 -9.64 -7.32
C VAL A 66 2.89 -9.38 -8.47
N LEU A 67 3.06 -8.30 -9.23
CA LEU A 67 2.17 -7.95 -10.35
C LEU A 67 2.34 -8.87 -11.57
N ASN A 68 3.49 -9.52 -11.72
CA ASN A 68 3.71 -10.52 -12.75
C ASN A 68 3.09 -11.89 -12.40
N SER A 69 2.63 -12.09 -11.17
CA SER A 69 1.87 -13.29 -10.77
C SER A 69 0.46 -13.26 -11.32
N SER A 70 -0.07 -14.43 -11.67
CA SER A 70 -1.48 -14.61 -12.05
C SER A 70 -2.47 -14.30 -10.92
N LYS A 71 -1.98 -14.39 -9.67
CA LYS A 71 -2.73 -14.15 -8.43
C LYS A 71 -1.84 -13.37 -7.45
N PRO A 72 -1.73 -12.04 -7.61
CA PRO A 72 -0.87 -11.19 -6.77
C PRO A 72 -1.17 -11.32 -5.27
N GLU A 73 -2.44 -11.38 -4.91
CA GLU A 73 -2.91 -11.48 -3.53
C GLU A 73 -2.50 -12.78 -2.82
N PHE A 74 -2.14 -13.83 -3.58
CA PHE A 74 -1.68 -15.11 -3.05
C PHE A 74 -0.21 -15.38 -3.39
N PHE A 75 0.56 -14.36 -3.76
CA PHE A 75 1.93 -14.50 -4.27
C PHE A 75 2.80 -15.37 -3.35
N ARG A 76 2.81 -15.09 -2.04
CA ARG A 76 3.59 -15.85 -1.05
C ARG A 76 3.16 -17.30 -0.81
N ILE A 77 1.93 -17.64 -1.18
CA ILE A 77 1.40 -18.99 -1.03
C ILE A 77 1.68 -19.81 -2.30
N LEU A 78 1.61 -19.17 -3.47
CA LEU A 78 1.68 -19.86 -4.76
C LEU A 78 3.09 -19.96 -5.35
N HIS A 79 4.06 -19.22 -4.81
CA HIS A 79 5.43 -19.19 -5.33
C HIS A 79 6.42 -19.81 -4.33
N PRO A 80 7.52 -20.40 -4.83
CA PRO A 80 8.51 -21.02 -3.96
C PRO A 80 9.23 -19.99 -3.06
N PRO A 81 9.80 -20.42 -1.92
CA PRO A 81 10.41 -19.52 -0.94
C PRO A 81 11.46 -18.56 -1.51
N HIS A 82 12.31 -19.03 -2.43
CA HIS A 82 13.37 -18.21 -3.02
C HIS A 82 12.85 -17.04 -3.87
N GLU A 83 11.69 -17.19 -4.51
CA GLU A 83 11.04 -16.10 -5.27
C GLU A 83 10.30 -15.13 -4.34
N THR A 84 9.75 -15.64 -3.24
CA THR A 84 8.96 -14.84 -2.28
C THR A 84 9.80 -14.03 -1.30
N GLN A 85 11.12 -14.27 -1.24
CA GLN A 85 12.02 -13.48 -0.40
C GLN A 85 11.99 -11.98 -0.73
N VAL A 86 11.68 -11.60 -1.98
CA VAL A 86 11.69 -10.18 -2.41
C VAL A 86 10.65 -9.33 -1.67
N VAL A 87 9.54 -9.90 -1.22
CA VAL A 87 8.45 -9.19 -0.54
C VAL A 87 8.63 -9.16 0.99
N MET A 88 9.71 -9.71 1.53
CA MET A 88 9.95 -9.73 2.97
C MET A 88 10.28 -8.32 3.50
N ARG A 89 9.71 -7.98 4.66
CA ARG A 89 9.96 -6.71 5.38
C ARG A 89 11.44 -6.37 5.52
N ALA A 90 12.29 -7.37 5.69
CA ALA A 90 13.74 -7.20 5.82
C ALA A 90 14.41 -6.49 4.62
N ASN A 91 13.78 -6.48 3.44
CA ASN A 91 14.31 -5.80 2.26
C ASN A 91 14.00 -4.28 2.23
N PHE A 92 13.10 -3.81 3.08
CA PHE A 92 12.67 -2.41 3.12
C PHE A 92 12.33 -1.95 4.55
N PRO A 93 13.24 -2.10 5.53
CA PRO A 93 12.97 -1.83 6.94
C PRO A 93 12.64 -0.36 7.25
N LYS A 94 13.28 0.62 6.58
CA LYS A 94 12.99 2.05 6.78
C LYS A 94 11.61 2.38 6.23
N LEU A 95 11.32 1.98 4.99
CA LEU A 95 10.03 2.23 4.36
C LEU A 95 8.89 1.55 5.12
N ALA A 96 9.14 0.36 5.66
CA ALA A 96 8.19 -0.33 6.53
C ALA A 96 7.86 0.51 7.78
N ALA A 97 8.89 1.00 8.49
CA ALA A 97 8.69 1.82 9.68
C ALA A 97 7.93 3.13 9.37
N ILE A 98 8.32 3.82 8.30
CA ILE A 98 7.65 5.05 7.83
C ILE A 98 6.17 4.76 7.53
N ALA A 99 5.91 3.74 6.71
CA ALA A 99 4.57 3.41 6.24
C ALA A 99 3.64 2.95 7.38
N THR A 100 4.16 2.14 8.32
CA THR A 100 3.42 1.75 9.54
C THR A 100 3.06 2.96 10.40
N LYS A 101 4.01 3.88 10.59
CA LYS A 101 3.79 5.11 11.36
C LYS A 101 2.75 6.02 10.69
N LEU A 102 2.80 6.18 9.37
CA LEU A 102 1.82 6.96 8.59
C LEU A 102 0.42 6.34 8.62
N LYS A 103 0.32 5.00 8.59
CA LYS A 103 -0.98 4.31 8.63
C LYS A 103 -1.62 4.31 10.02
N GLY A 104 -0.88 4.67 11.07
CA GLY A 104 -1.35 4.59 12.46
C GLY A 104 -1.53 3.15 12.96
N CYS A 105 -0.87 2.18 12.33
CA CYS A 105 -0.88 0.80 12.82
C CYS A 105 0.04 0.68 14.04
N ALA A 106 -0.47 0.12 15.14
CA ALA A 106 0.36 -0.24 16.29
C ALA A 106 1.41 -1.27 15.84
N GLU A 107 2.69 -0.99 16.11
CA GLU A 107 3.79 -1.89 15.76
C GLU A 107 3.64 -3.22 16.52
N THR A 108 3.39 -4.31 15.79
CA THR A 108 3.65 -5.65 16.32
C THR A 108 5.13 -5.96 16.09
N ASN A 109 5.92 -5.78 17.15
CA ASN A 109 7.27 -6.31 17.34
C ASN A 109 8.43 -5.73 16.51
N ASP A 110 8.85 -4.48 16.77
CA ASP A 110 10.27 -4.12 16.64
C ASP A 110 10.63 -3.01 17.62
N ARG A 111 11.04 -3.42 18.83
CA ARG A 111 11.79 -2.53 19.71
C ARG A 111 13.14 -2.26 19.03
N HIS A 112 13.48 -0.99 18.84
CA HIS A 112 14.80 -0.47 18.46
C HIS A 112 15.23 -0.69 16.99
N VAL A 113 14.63 0.08 16.07
CA VAL A 113 15.46 0.68 15.00
C VAL A 113 15.51 2.18 15.25
N ASP A 114 16.56 2.61 15.96
CA ASP A 114 16.83 4.03 16.19
C ASP A 114 17.29 4.67 14.88
N TYR A 115 16.36 5.31 14.17
CA TYR A 115 16.66 6.06 12.95
C TYR A 115 17.23 7.46 13.24
N SER A 116 17.76 7.73 14.44
CA SER A 116 18.40 9.00 14.80
C SER A 116 17.51 10.23 14.52
N GLY A 117 16.20 10.11 14.79
CA GLY A 117 15.21 11.17 14.55
C GLY A 117 14.82 11.42 13.08
N LYS A 118 15.41 10.69 12.12
CA LYS A 118 15.05 10.81 10.69
C LYS A 118 13.66 10.25 10.36
N LEU A 119 13.15 9.34 11.18
CA LEU A 119 11.82 8.76 10.96
C LEU A 119 10.73 9.83 11.06
N GLU A 120 10.81 10.69 12.08
CA GLU A 120 9.92 11.83 12.28
C GLU A 120 10.06 12.83 11.13
N GLU A 121 11.29 13.11 10.69
CA GLU A 121 11.56 13.98 9.54
C GLU A 121 10.88 13.46 8.27
N TRP A 122 11.04 12.18 7.93
CA TRP A 122 10.41 11.59 6.74
C TRP A 122 8.89 11.59 6.82
N VAL A 123 8.32 11.30 8.00
CA VAL A 123 6.87 11.37 8.22
C VAL A 123 6.37 12.80 8.03
N ASN A 124 7.10 13.80 8.53
CA ASN A 124 6.76 15.22 8.35
C ASN A 124 6.85 15.65 6.88
N ILE A 125 7.88 15.19 6.15
CA ILE A 125 8.02 15.44 4.70
C ILE A 125 6.80 14.88 3.95
N HIS A 126 6.39 13.64 4.26
CA HIS A 126 5.20 13.03 3.67
C HIS A 126 3.95 13.85 3.95
N ASN A 127 3.64 14.12 5.22
CA ASN A 127 2.42 14.81 5.64
C ASN A 127 2.36 16.25 5.10
N GLY A 128 3.49 16.96 5.11
CA GLY A 128 3.58 18.34 4.66
C GLY A 128 3.26 18.52 3.18
N GLN A 129 3.65 17.57 2.32
CA GLN A 129 3.49 17.72 0.86
C GLN A 129 2.31 16.92 0.29
N VAL A 130 1.97 15.77 0.86
CA VAL A 130 0.78 15.00 0.44
C VAL A 130 -0.49 15.72 0.90
N GLY A 131 -0.50 16.27 2.12
CA GLY A 131 -1.60 17.10 2.60
C GLY A 131 -1.78 18.40 1.81
N GLN A 132 -0.69 19.00 1.32
CA GLN A 132 -0.77 20.16 0.43
C GLN A 132 -1.31 19.78 -0.95
N ARG A 133 -0.86 18.68 -1.56
CA ARG A 133 -1.36 18.26 -2.88
C ARG A 133 -2.86 17.95 -2.89
N THR A 134 -3.38 17.30 -1.85
CA THR A 134 -4.84 17.04 -1.74
C THR A 134 -5.62 18.32 -1.44
N PHE A 135 -5.08 19.24 -0.64
CA PHE A 135 -5.70 20.54 -0.39
C PHE A 135 -5.79 21.40 -1.66
N PHE A 136 -4.70 21.53 -2.42
CA PHE A 136 -4.70 22.32 -3.67
C PHE A 136 -5.58 21.70 -4.75
N GLN A 137 -5.59 20.37 -4.90
CA GLN A 137 -6.51 19.70 -5.83
C GLN A 137 -7.98 19.90 -5.47
N THR A 138 -8.31 19.93 -4.17
CA THR A 138 -9.68 20.17 -3.70
C THR A 138 -10.08 21.64 -3.89
N MET A 139 -9.15 22.57 -3.67
CA MET A 139 -9.38 24.01 -3.89
C MET A 139 -9.52 24.35 -5.37
N ASP A 140 -8.75 23.72 -6.26
CA ASP A 140 -8.91 23.87 -7.72
C ASP A 140 -10.28 23.35 -8.18
N TYR A 141 -10.77 22.25 -7.60
CA TYR A 141 -12.13 21.77 -7.84
C TYR A 141 -13.19 22.77 -7.39
N LEU A 142 -13.07 23.30 -6.17
CA LEU A 142 -14.05 24.25 -5.62
C LEU A 142 -14.04 25.61 -6.34
N THR A 143 -12.88 26.08 -6.79
CA THR A 143 -12.76 27.32 -7.57
C THR A 143 -13.26 27.16 -9.01
N GLN A 144 -13.22 25.96 -9.59
CA GLN A 144 -13.85 25.66 -10.88
C GLN A 144 -15.39 25.63 -10.79
N PHE A 145 -15.95 25.09 -9.71
CA PHE A 145 -17.40 25.13 -9.47
C PHE A 145 -17.93 26.54 -9.22
N SER A 146 -17.20 27.38 -8.48
CA SER A 146 -17.58 28.78 -8.24
C SER A 146 -17.57 29.66 -9.50
N ARG A 147 -16.87 29.26 -10.56
CA ARG A 147 -16.80 29.99 -11.85
C ARG A 147 -17.82 29.51 -12.88
N ALA A 148 -18.50 28.40 -12.63
CA ALA A 148 -19.47 27.82 -13.57
C ALA A 148 -20.91 28.33 -13.35
N ASP A 149 -21.15 29.14 -12.31
CA ASP A 149 -22.46 29.72 -11.97
C ASP A 149 -22.61 31.20 -12.40
N GLU A 150 -21.67 31.76 -13.18
CA GLU A 150 -21.70 33.15 -13.67
C GLU A 150 -21.95 33.34 -15.18
N ASP A 151 -22.33 32.28 -15.93
CA ASP A 151 -22.75 32.39 -17.35
C ASP A 151 -24.20 31.94 -17.59
#